data_AF-A0A8C4F832-F1
#
_entry.id   AF-A0A8C4F832-F1
#
_cell.length_a   1.000
_cell.length_b   1.000
_cell.length_c   1.000
_cell.angle_alpha   90.00
_cell.angle_beta   90.00
_cell.angle_gamma   90.00
#
_symmetry.space_group_name_H-M   'P 1'
#
loop_
_entity.id
_entity.type
_entity.pdbx_description
1 polymer ?
#
loop_
_entity_poly.entity_id
_entity_poly.type
_entity_poly.pdbx_seq_one_letter_code
_entity_poly.pdbx_strand_id
1 'polypeptide(L)'
;MRSLVFVLLLGAVFATEDDKIVGGYECTPHSQPHQVSLNAGYHFCGGSLVNENWVVSAAHCYKSRIEVRMGEHHIGLTEGSEKYISASKIIRHPYYNRYTLENDIMLLKLSMPATLNQYVQPVSLPSSCAPAGTMCTVSGWGNTMSSTADSNKLQCLNIPILSDEDCHNSYPGMIDNTMFCAGYLEGGKDSCQGDSGGPVVCNGELQGVVSWGYGCAERDHPGVYAKVCIFNDWLESTMASY
;
A
#
# COMPACT_ATOMS: atom_id res chain seq x y z
N MET A 1 -63.40 -27.02 -1.90
CA MET A 1 -62.66 -25.75 -1.73
C MET A 1 -61.58 -25.97 -0.68
N ARG A 2 -60.34 -26.20 -1.10
CA ARG A 2 -59.14 -26.18 -0.25
C ARG A 2 -58.04 -25.55 -1.09
N SER A 3 -57.80 -24.25 -0.92
CA SER A 3 -56.62 -23.58 -1.48
C SER A 3 -55.59 -23.46 -0.38
N LEU A 4 -54.45 -24.14 -0.57
CA LEU A 4 -53.27 -23.97 0.27
C LEU A 4 -52.60 -22.64 -0.04
N VAL A 5 -52.19 -21.97 1.03
CA VAL A 5 -51.35 -20.79 1.06
C VAL A 5 -49.90 -21.23 0.80
N PHE A 6 -49.19 -20.54 -0.09
CA PHE A 6 -47.73 -20.52 -0.13
C PHE A 6 -47.28 -19.07 0.07
N VAL A 7 -46.75 -18.78 1.26
CA VAL A 7 -46.01 -17.53 1.53
C VAL A 7 -44.54 -17.85 1.28
N LEU A 8 -44.00 -17.30 0.20
CA LEU A 8 -42.56 -17.27 -0.05
C LEU A 8 -41.96 -16.10 0.74
N LEU A 9 -41.23 -16.41 1.81
CA LEU A 9 -40.30 -15.49 2.45
C LEU A 9 -39.01 -15.44 1.61
N LEU A 10 -38.89 -14.41 0.79
CA LEU A 10 -37.60 -14.01 0.21
C LEU A 10 -36.81 -13.27 1.30
N GLY A 11 -35.87 -13.98 1.92
CA GLY A 11 -34.83 -13.35 2.73
C GLY A 11 -33.90 -12.55 1.83
N ALA A 12 -33.97 -11.24 1.88
CA ALA A 12 -32.96 -10.37 1.31
C ALA A 12 -31.71 -10.46 2.19
N VAL A 13 -30.68 -11.15 1.71
CA VAL A 13 -29.34 -11.05 2.27
C VAL A 13 -28.80 -9.71 1.80
N PHE A 14 -28.87 -8.69 2.65
CA PHE A 14 -28.14 -7.45 2.44
C PHE A 14 -26.67 -7.70 2.75
N ALA A 15 -25.87 -7.93 1.72
CA ALA A 15 -24.43 -7.72 1.83
C ALA A 15 -24.20 -6.21 1.87
N THR A 16 -23.70 -5.71 3.01
CA THR A 16 -23.25 -4.32 3.13
C THR A 16 -21.89 -4.21 2.45
N GLU A 17 -21.85 -3.69 1.23
CA GLU A 17 -20.58 -3.31 0.58
C GLU A 17 -20.06 -2.03 1.23
N ASP A 18 -18.96 -2.14 1.96
CA ASP A 18 -18.21 -1.04 2.57
C ASP A 18 -16.96 -0.77 1.73
N ASP A 19 -17.00 0.23 0.84
CA ASP A 19 -15.90 0.60 -0.06
C ASP A 19 -14.96 1.69 0.52
N LYS A 20 -13.66 1.38 0.77
CA LYS A 20 -12.63 2.26 1.39
C LYS A 20 -11.15 1.88 1.03
N ILE A 21 -10.21 2.81 0.77
CA ILE A 21 -9.38 2.79 -0.47
C ILE A 21 -10.38 2.81 -1.65
N VAL A 22 -10.12 3.41 -2.81
CA VAL A 22 -11.21 3.50 -3.80
C VAL A 22 -11.67 2.06 -4.12
N GLY A 23 -12.91 1.70 -3.76
CA GLY A 23 -13.47 0.34 -3.83
C GLY A 23 -12.86 -0.76 -2.92
N GLY A 24 -12.14 -0.43 -1.84
CA GLY A 24 -11.55 -1.40 -0.89
C GLY A 24 -12.41 -1.64 0.35
N TYR A 25 -11.84 -1.95 1.51
CA TYR A 25 -12.58 -2.16 2.77
C TYR A 25 -11.73 -1.84 4.00
N GLU A 26 -12.37 -1.62 5.16
CA GLU A 26 -11.63 -1.45 6.43
C GLU A 26 -10.84 -2.72 6.73
N CYS A 27 -9.51 -2.60 6.85
CA CYS A 27 -8.69 -3.72 7.27
C CYS A 27 -9.15 -4.18 8.65
N THR A 28 -9.06 -5.48 8.94
CA THR A 28 -9.15 -5.93 10.33
C THR A 28 -8.01 -5.26 11.12
N PRO A 29 -8.25 -4.67 12.31
CA PRO A 29 -7.23 -3.95 13.05
C PRO A 29 -5.95 -4.76 13.21
N HIS A 30 -4.82 -4.14 12.86
CA HIS A 30 -3.48 -4.72 12.90
C HIS A 30 -3.26 -5.98 12.03
N SER A 31 -4.15 -6.26 11.07
CA SER A 31 -3.96 -7.37 10.10
C SER A 31 -2.82 -7.11 9.10
N GLN A 32 -2.39 -5.85 8.94
CA GLN A 32 -1.22 -5.45 8.15
C GLN A 32 -0.13 -4.89 9.10
N PRO A 33 0.50 -5.71 9.94
CA PRO A 33 1.38 -5.23 11.03
C PRO A 33 2.71 -4.62 10.55
N HIS A 34 3.00 -4.74 9.25
CA HIS A 34 4.14 -4.11 8.58
C HIS A 34 3.82 -2.70 8.06
N GLN A 35 2.53 -2.33 7.98
CA GLN A 35 2.11 -1.00 7.57
C GLN A 35 2.64 0.03 8.56
N VAL A 36 3.24 1.11 8.03
CA VAL A 36 3.56 2.30 8.81
C VAL A 36 2.97 3.55 8.19
N SER A 37 2.72 4.54 9.03
CA SER A 37 2.35 5.90 8.63
C SER A 37 3.59 6.80 8.74
N LEU A 38 3.94 7.48 7.64
CA LEU A 38 4.97 8.51 7.66
C LEU A 38 4.31 9.84 8.02
N ASN A 39 4.78 10.42 9.12
CA ASN A 39 4.21 11.61 9.70
C ASN A 39 5.22 12.77 9.75
N ALA A 40 4.78 13.96 9.34
CA ALA A 40 5.54 15.21 9.45
C ALA A 40 4.64 16.35 9.98
N GLY A 41 3.96 16.09 11.10
CA GLY A 41 2.88 16.91 11.66
C GLY A 41 1.48 16.44 11.24
N TYR A 42 1.41 15.64 10.17
CA TYR A 42 0.23 14.96 9.66
C TYR A 42 0.69 13.73 8.85
N HIS A 43 -0.19 12.74 8.66
CA HIS A 43 0.06 11.61 7.76
C HIS A 43 0.15 12.10 6.32
N PHE A 44 1.21 11.73 5.60
CA PHE A 44 1.39 12.16 4.22
C PHE A 44 1.76 11.04 3.24
N CYS A 45 2.27 9.91 3.75
CA CYS A 45 2.60 8.71 2.98
C CYS A 45 2.55 7.48 3.88
N GLY A 46 2.44 6.31 3.27
CA GLY A 46 2.67 5.01 3.89
C GLY A 46 4.14 4.56 3.83
N GLY A 47 4.37 3.38 4.38
CA GLY A 47 5.62 2.64 4.32
C GLY A 47 5.43 1.19 4.75
N SER A 48 6.46 0.38 4.60
CA SER A 48 6.49 -1.02 5.00
C SER A 48 7.70 -1.30 5.88
N LEU A 49 7.48 -1.79 7.10
CA LEU A 49 8.55 -2.30 7.95
C LEU A 49 9.11 -3.59 7.31
N VAL A 50 10.42 -3.64 7.06
CA VAL A 50 11.08 -4.81 6.45
C VAL A 50 12.03 -5.54 7.40
N ASN A 51 12.41 -4.89 8.51
CA ASN A 51 13.04 -5.49 9.70
C ASN A 51 12.92 -4.49 10.86
N GLU A 52 13.50 -4.78 12.03
CA GLU A 52 13.36 -3.93 13.22
C GLU A 52 13.92 -2.51 13.04
N ASN A 53 14.80 -2.28 12.06
CA ASN A 53 15.52 -1.01 11.91
C ASN A 53 15.15 -0.24 10.65
N TRP A 54 14.44 -0.86 9.70
CA TRP A 54 14.30 -0.34 8.35
C TRP A 54 12.88 -0.39 7.82
N VAL A 55 12.48 0.72 7.21
CA VAL A 55 11.22 0.88 6.49
C VAL A 55 11.51 1.15 5.01
N VAL A 56 10.77 0.49 4.13
CA VAL A 56 10.70 0.81 2.70
C VAL A 56 9.52 1.75 2.45
N SER A 57 9.68 2.74 1.59
CA SER A 57 8.63 3.66 1.13
C SER A 57 8.98 4.19 -0.27
N ALA A 58 8.20 5.11 -0.80
CA ALA A 58 8.46 5.74 -2.10
C ALA A 58 9.48 6.89 -1.98
N ALA A 59 10.28 7.10 -3.02
CA ALA A 59 11.27 8.19 -3.04
C ALA A 59 10.63 9.58 -3.12
N HIS A 60 9.48 9.71 -3.77
CA HIS A 60 8.73 10.96 -3.84
C HIS A 60 8.15 11.38 -2.48
N CYS A 61 8.04 10.46 -1.51
CA CYS A 61 7.65 10.74 -0.12
C CYS A 61 8.78 11.37 0.72
N TYR A 62 9.95 11.66 0.14
CA TYR A 62 11.07 12.23 0.88
C TYR A 62 10.72 13.57 1.57
N LYS A 63 11.01 13.65 2.87
CA LYS A 63 11.09 14.87 3.66
C LYS A 63 12.36 14.84 4.51
N SER A 64 12.84 16.00 4.95
CA SER A 64 14.06 16.09 5.76
C SER A 64 13.91 15.56 7.19
N ARG A 65 12.66 15.46 7.70
CA ARG A 65 12.31 14.93 9.01
C ARG A 65 11.02 14.12 8.89
N ILE A 66 11.05 12.89 9.36
CA ILE A 66 9.91 11.96 9.31
C ILE A 66 9.85 11.23 10.66
N GLU A 67 8.65 11.21 11.25
CA GLU A 67 8.29 10.28 12.32
C GLU A 67 7.59 9.08 11.69
N VAL A 68 8.10 7.89 11.94
CA VAL A 68 7.50 6.62 11.51
C VAL A 68 6.56 6.16 12.61
N ARG A 69 5.28 6.00 12.29
CA ARG A 69 4.26 5.50 13.21
C ARG A 69 3.85 4.08 12.83
N MET A 70 3.95 3.17 13.79
CA MET A 70 3.77 1.73 13.64
C MET A 70 2.69 1.25 14.61
N GLY A 71 2.04 0.12 14.31
CA GLY A 71 0.99 -0.42 15.17
C GLY A 71 -0.30 0.42 15.17
N GLU A 72 -0.46 1.29 14.18
CA GLU A 72 -1.65 2.13 13.97
C GLU A 72 -2.78 1.30 13.33
N HIS A 73 -4.02 1.50 13.76
CA HIS A 73 -5.20 1.22 12.95
C HIS A 73 -5.94 2.52 12.62
N HIS A 74 -6.23 3.33 13.65
CA HIS A 74 -6.87 4.63 13.51
C HIS A 74 -5.90 5.79 13.79
N ILE A 75 -5.34 6.41 12.73
CA ILE A 75 -4.28 7.45 12.84
C ILE A 75 -4.71 8.77 13.51
N GLY A 76 -6.01 8.98 13.72
CA GLY A 76 -6.57 10.11 14.46
C GLY A 76 -6.82 9.87 15.95
N LEU A 77 -6.57 8.66 16.46
CA LEU A 77 -6.81 8.26 17.85
C LEU A 77 -5.55 7.62 18.44
N THR A 78 -5.53 7.46 19.77
CA THR A 78 -4.51 6.65 20.45
C THR A 78 -5.20 5.42 21.04
N GLU A 79 -4.87 4.27 20.47
CA GLU A 79 -5.39 2.93 20.72
C GLU A 79 -4.48 2.14 21.68
N GLY A 80 -3.23 2.57 21.88
CA GLY A 80 -2.27 2.01 22.85
C GLY A 80 -1.30 0.97 22.25
N SER A 81 -1.49 0.59 20.99
CA SER A 81 -0.62 -0.29 20.22
C SER A 81 0.57 0.44 19.59
N GLU A 82 0.55 1.77 19.56
CA GLU A 82 1.41 2.55 18.68
C GLU A 82 2.86 2.64 19.17
N LYS A 83 3.75 2.75 18.18
CA LYS A 83 5.15 3.13 18.38
C LYS A 83 5.51 4.22 17.39
N TYR A 84 6.02 5.33 17.93
CA TYR A 84 6.48 6.47 17.13
C TYR A 84 7.99 6.56 17.22
N ILE A 85 8.67 6.42 16.09
CA ILE A 85 10.12 6.40 16.00
C ILE A 85 10.57 7.33 14.89
N SER A 86 11.45 8.29 15.19
CA SER A 86 11.99 9.17 14.16
C SER A 86 12.90 8.41 13.19
N ALA A 87 12.88 8.80 11.91
CA ALA A 87 13.89 8.34 10.96
C ALA A 87 15.23 9.03 11.24
N SER A 88 16.28 8.23 11.48
CA SER A 88 17.66 8.71 11.65
C SER A 88 18.37 8.92 10.31
N LYS A 89 17.99 8.15 9.28
CA LYS A 89 18.44 8.31 7.89
C LYS A 89 17.28 8.10 6.93
N ILE A 90 17.29 8.85 5.83
CA ILE A 90 16.27 8.80 4.78
C ILE A 90 17.02 8.78 3.44
N ILE A 91 16.98 7.64 2.75
CA ILE A 91 17.87 7.33 1.64
C ILE A 91 17.01 6.97 0.43
N ARG A 92 16.85 7.92 -0.49
CA ARG A 92 16.22 7.65 -1.80
C ARG A 92 17.14 6.78 -2.64
N HIS A 93 16.56 5.99 -3.53
CA HIS A 93 17.34 5.31 -4.56
C HIS A 93 18.21 6.32 -5.34
N PRO A 94 19.50 6.04 -5.58
CA PRO A 94 20.43 6.99 -6.19
C PRO A 94 20.03 7.41 -7.61
N TYR A 95 19.26 6.57 -8.31
CA TYR A 95 18.75 6.82 -9.65
C TYR A 95 17.28 7.24 -9.69
N TYR A 96 16.69 7.66 -8.55
CA TYR A 96 15.33 8.19 -8.54
C TYR A 96 15.20 9.41 -9.46
N ASN A 97 14.26 9.33 -10.40
CA ASN A 97 13.97 10.42 -11.32
C ASN A 97 12.62 11.06 -10.98
N ARG A 98 12.66 12.29 -10.45
CA ARG A 98 11.46 13.02 -10.03
C ARG A 98 10.49 13.42 -11.15
N TYR A 99 10.90 13.30 -12.42
CA TYR A 99 10.08 13.70 -13.57
C TYR A 99 9.32 12.51 -14.15
N THR A 100 9.94 11.33 -14.18
CA THR A 100 9.36 10.08 -14.70
C THR A 100 8.86 9.14 -13.60
N LEU A 101 9.24 9.40 -12.35
CA LEU A 101 9.03 8.52 -11.18
C LEU A 101 9.69 7.15 -11.32
N GLU A 102 10.70 7.02 -12.19
CA GLU A 102 11.54 5.83 -12.25
C GLU A 102 12.34 5.68 -10.96
N ASN A 103 12.55 4.43 -10.53
CA ASN A 103 13.24 4.10 -9.28
C ASN A 103 12.65 4.79 -8.04
N ASP A 104 11.32 4.88 -7.97
CA ASP A 104 10.60 5.52 -6.86
C ASP A 104 10.55 4.66 -5.59
N ILE A 105 11.73 4.40 -5.01
CA ILE A 105 11.89 3.63 -3.78
C ILE A 105 12.89 4.31 -2.83
N MET A 106 12.65 4.19 -1.53
CA MET A 106 13.41 4.82 -0.47
C MET A 106 13.47 3.94 0.78
N LEU A 107 14.61 3.99 1.46
CA LEU A 107 14.80 3.39 2.78
C LEU A 107 14.80 4.46 3.87
N LEU A 108 14.12 4.18 4.97
CA LEU A 108 14.22 4.95 6.21
C LEU A 108 14.83 4.07 7.28
N LYS A 109 15.97 4.51 7.86
CA LYS A 109 16.54 3.89 9.05
C LYS A 109 15.88 4.49 10.29
N LEU A 110 15.33 3.66 11.15
CA LEU A 110 14.77 4.09 12.43
C LEU A 110 15.89 4.57 13.37
N SER A 111 15.59 5.51 14.27
CA SER A 111 16.55 6.00 15.28
C SER A 111 16.81 4.99 16.39
N MET A 112 15.89 4.06 16.58
CA MET A 112 15.99 2.89 17.47
C MET A 112 15.20 1.73 16.85
N PRO A 113 15.56 0.47 17.15
CA PRO A 113 14.83 -0.68 16.63
C PRO A 113 13.38 -0.70 17.14
N ALA A 114 12.46 -1.09 16.27
CA ALA A 114 11.08 -1.34 16.61
C ALA A 114 10.95 -2.58 17.51
N THR A 115 10.09 -2.51 18.52
CA THR A 115 9.75 -3.68 19.34
C THR A 115 8.72 -4.54 18.60
N LEU A 116 9.17 -5.65 18.00
CA LEU A 116 8.29 -6.57 17.30
C LEU A 116 7.31 -7.26 18.26
N ASN A 117 6.04 -7.28 17.90
CA ASN A 117 4.94 -7.89 18.66
C ASN A 117 3.74 -8.15 17.75
N GLN A 118 2.57 -8.48 18.29
CA GLN A 118 1.37 -8.78 17.50
C GLN A 118 0.83 -7.62 16.63
N TYR A 119 1.23 -6.37 16.91
CA TYR A 119 0.81 -5.17 16.17
C TYR A 119 1.87 -4.65 15.20
N VAL A 120 3.14 -5.05 15.40
CA VAL A 120 4.30 -4.56 14.65
C VAL A 120 5.16 -5.76 14.25
N GLN A 121 5.14 -6.09 12.97
CA GLN A 121 5.94 -7.17 12.37
C GLN A 121 6.44 -6.74 11.00
N PRO A 122 7.66 -7.14 10.60
CA PRO A 122 8.13 -6.85 9.26
C PRO A 122 7.41 -7.71 8.20
N VAL A 123 7.39 -7.22 6.96
CA VAL A 123 7.07 -8.00 5.76
C VAL A 123 8.37 -8.42 5.08
N SER A 124 8.39 -9.63 4.52
CA SER A 124 9.56 -10.15 3.81
C SER A 124 9.78 -9.40 2.50
N LEU A 125 11.04 -9.14 2.17
CA LEU A 125 11.42 -8.76 0.81
C LEU A 125 11.18 -9.93 -0.16
N PRO A 126 10.86 -9.64 -1.42
CA PRO A 126 10.47 -10.66 -2.38
C PRO A 126 11.68 -11.47 -2.85
N SER A 127 11.57 -12.79 -2.81
CA SER A 127 12.62 -13.70 -3.33
C SER A 127 12.69 -13.72 -4.86
N SER A 128 11.59 -13.37 -5.53
CA SER A 128 11.47 -13.25 -6.98
C SER A 128 10.31 -12.32 -7.34
N CYS A 129 10.24 -11.88 -8.60
CA CYS A 129 9.13 -11.05 -9.06
C CYS A 129 7.85 -11.88 -9.21
N ALA A 130 6.75 -11.42 -8.63
CA ALA A 130 5.44 -12.04 -8.81
C ALA A 130 4.93 -11.84 -10.25
N PRO A 131 4.40 -12.90 -10.91
CA PRO A 131 3.89 -12.80 -12.27
C PRO A 131 2.54 -12.08 -12.34
N ALA A 132 2.16 -11.63 -13.54
CA ALA A 132 0.83 -11.12 -13.82
C ALA A 132 -0.27 -12.11 -13.41
N GLY A 133 -1.41 -11.58 -12.95
CA GLY A 133 -2.52 -12.34 -12.38
C GLY A 133 -2.36 -12.71 -10.91
N THR A 134 -1.18 -12.49 -10.31
CA THR A 134 -1.01 -12.70 -8.87
C THR A 134 -1.87 -11.72 -8.08
N MET A 135 -2.71 -12.25 -7.19
CA MET A 135 -3.49 -11.42 -6.27
C MET A 135 -2.63 -10.92 -5.12
N CYS A 136 -2.76 -9.63 -4.83
CA CYS A 136 -2.02 -8.92 -3.81
C CYS A 136 -2.98 -8.08 -2.97
N THR A 137 -2.53 -7.65 -1.79
CA THR A 137 -3.22 -6.69 -0.95
C THR A 137 -2.42 -5.38 -0.95
N VAL A 138 -3.10 -4.28 -1.28
CA VAL A 138 -2.62 -2.91 -1.04
C VAL A 138 -3.34 -2.34 0.18
N SER A 139 -2.64 -1.54 0.99
CA SER A 139 -3.25 -0.90 2.16
C SER A 139 -2.73 0.51 2.42
N GLY A 140 -3.56 1.34 3.04
CA GLY A 140 -3.20 2.72 3.37
C GLY A 140 -4.33 3.54 4.00
N TRP A 141 -4.00 4.81 4.29
CA TRP A 141 -4.90 5.82 4.86
C TRP A 141 -5.17 6.97 3.87
N GLY A 142 -4.97 6.70 2.58
CA GLY A 142 -5.22 7.64 1.50
C GLY A 142 -6.70 7.91 1.27
N ASN A 143 -6.94 8.77 0.28
CA ASN A 143 -8.29 9.19 -0.10
C ASN A 143 -9.11 8.00 -0.62
N THR A 144 -10.29 7.82 -0.06
CA THR A 144 -11.20 6.73 -0.40
C THR A 144 -12.21 7.10 -1.49
N MET A 145 -12.32 8.38 -1.84
CA MET A 145 -13.35 8.94 -2.73
C MET A 145 -14.79 8.59 -2.31
N SER A 146 -15.00 8.24 -1.05
CA SER A 146 -16.28 7.84 -0.48
C SER A 146 -16.59 8.68 0.76
N SER A 147 -17.83 9.16 0.86
CA SER A 147 -18.29 9.98 1.99
C SER A 147 -18.59 9.18 3.26
N THR A 148 -18.73 7.86 3.14
CA THR A 148 -19.01 6.95 4.26
C THR A 148 -17.74 6.30 4.81
N ALA A 149 -16.65 6.38 4.05
CA ALA A 149 -15.37 5.79 4.39
C ALA A 149 -14.58 6.69 5.37
N ASP A 150 -14.29 6.17 6.56
CA ASP A 150 -13.37 6.84 7.49
C ASP A 150 -11.91 6.55 7.10
N SER A 151 -11.29 7.49 6.39
CA SER A 151 -9.88 7.41 5.97
C SER A 151 -8.88 7.46 7.12
N ASN A 152 -9.31 7.76 8.36
CA ASN A 152 -8.43 7.64 9.52
C ASN A 152 -8.19 6.19 9.93
N LYS A 153 -9.08 5.27 9.54
CA LYS A 153 -8.87 3.85 9.75
C LYS A 153 -8.13 3.24 8.57
N LEU A 154 -7.30 2.23 8.82
CA LEU A 154 -6.53 1.59 7.77
C LEU A 154 -7.46 0.85 6.80
N GLN A 155 -7.23 1.08 5.51
CA GLN A 155 -8.00 0.51 4.42
C GLN A 155 -7.18 -0.51 3.65
N CYS A 156 -7.85 -1.55 3.14
CA CYS A 156 -7.28 -2.67 2.42
C CYS A 156 -8.01 -2.84 1.08
N LEU A 157 -7.30 -3.19 0.03
CA LEU A 157 -7.87 -3.56 -1.26
C LEU A 157 -7.10 -4.73 -1.84
N ASN A 158 -7.81 -5.72 -2.37
CA ASN A 158 -7.18 -6.80 -3.12
C ASN A 158 -7.13 -6.42 -4.60
N ILE A 159 -5.94 -6.51 -5.19
CA ILE A 159 -5.67 -6.15 -6.59
C ILE A 159 -4.84 -7.24 -7.27
N PRO A 160 -5.12 -7.60 -8.53
CA PRO A 160 -4.23 -8.43 -9.32
C PRO A 160 -3.10 -7.59 -9.92
N ILE A 161 -1.91 -8.18 -10.03
CA ILE A 161 -0.86 -7.65 -10.92
C ILE A 161 -1.35 -7.76 -12.36
N LEU A 162 -1.27 -6.67 -13.13
CA LEU A 162 -1.63 -6.65 -14.54
C LEU A 162 -0.48 -7.12 -15.43
N SER A 163 -0.77 -7.47 -16.68
CA SER A 163 0.28 -7.78 -17.65
C SER A 163 1.10 -6.53 -17.99
N ASP A 164 2.36 -6.72 -18.36
CA ASP A 164 3.18 -5.59 -18.85
C ASP A 164 2.53 -4.95 -20.10
N GLU A 165 1.88 -5.75 -20.96
CA GLU A 165 1.15 -5.25 -22.14
C GLU A 165 0.02 -4.31 -21.74
N ASP A 166 -0.85 -4.71 -20.80
CA ASP A 166 -1.94 -3.86 -20.30
C ASP A 166 -1.39 -2.58 -19.67
N CYS A 167 -0.33 -2.68 -18.87
CA CYS A 167 0.30 -1.54 -18.22
C CYS A 167 0.85 -0.52 -19.24
N HIS A 168 1.53 -0.99 -20.29
CA HIS A 168 2.03 -0.13 -21.37
C HIS A 168 0.90 0.44 -22.25
N ASN A 169 -0.18 -0.30 -22.44
CA ASN A 169 -1.36 0.17 -23.18
C ASN A 169 -2.08 1.29 -22.41
N SER A 170 -2.19 1.17 -21.09
CA SER A 170 -2.72 2.21 -20.21
C SER A 170 -1.83 3.44 -20.14
N TYR A 171 -0.50 3.26 -20.18
CA TYR A 171 0.47 4.35 -20.03
C TYR A 171 1.56 4.34 -21.12
N PRO A 172 1.23 4.68 -22.38
CA PRO A 172 2.18 4.58 -23.50
C PRO A 172 3.45 5.41 -23.30
N GLY A 173 4.59 4.72 -23.23
CA GLY A 173 5.92 5.35 -23.10
C GLY A 173 6.27 5.89 -21.71
N MET A 174 5.47 5.57 -20.68
CA MET A 174 5.70 6.03 -19.30
C MET A 174 6.06 4.91 -18.32
N ILE A 175 5.92 3.66 -18.72
CA ILE A 175 6.27 2.49 -17.91
C ILE A 175 7.68 2.03 -18.26
N ASP A 176 8.50 1.84 -17.24
CA ASP A 176 9.83 1.26 -17.36
C ASP A 176 9.95 -0.07 -16.58
N ASN A 177 11.14 -0.67 -16.60
CA ASN A 177 11.39 -1.94 -15.92
C ASN A 177 11.34 -1.87 -14.38
N THR A 178 11.32 -0.66 -13.82
CA THR A 178 11.21 -0.41 -12.38
C THR A 178 9.77 -0.31 -11.89
N MET A 179 8.80 -0.42 -12.80
CA MET A 179 7.38 -0.26 -12.52
C MET A 179 6.58 -1.52 -12.88
N PHE A 180 5.40 -1.65 -12.28
CA PHE A 180 4.33 -2.53 -12.74
C PHE A 180 2.96 -1.91 -12.42
N CYS A 181 1.93 -2.34 -13.14
CA CYS A 181 0.55 -1.96 -12.84
C CYS A 181 -0.16 -3.06 -12.06
N ALA A 182 -1.06 -2.67 -11.17
CA ALA A 182 -1.95 -3.58 -10.47
C ALA A 182 -3.31 -2.91 -10.21
N GLY A 183 -4.38 -3.69 -10.26
CA GLY A 183 -5.75 -3.19 -10.10
C GLY A 183 -6.68 -3.69 -11.19
N TYR A 184 -7.67 -2.87 -11.52
CA TYR A 184 -8.80 -3.24 -12.36
C TYR A 184 -8.96 -2.22 -13.48
N LEU A 185 -8.83 -2.65 -14.74
CA LEU A 185 -8.92 -1.76 -15.90
C LEU A 185 -10.33 -1.16 -16.06
N GLU A 186 -11.36 -1.81 -15.53
CA GLU A 186 -12.72 -1.27 -15.47
C GLU A 186 -12.84 -0.02 -14.57
N GLY A 187 -11.85 0.25 -13.72
CA GLY A 187 -11.87 1.32 -12.72
C GLY A 187 -12.66 0.92 -11.46
N GLY A 188 -12.99 1.91 -10.63
CA GLY A 188 -13.74 1.72 -9.37
C GLY A 188 -12.93 1.15 -8.20
N LYS A 189 -11.75 0.56 -8.45
CA LYS A 189 -10.87 -0.02 -7.44
C LYS A 189 -9.42 0.38 -7.61
N ASP A 190 -8.86 1.17 -6.69
CA ASP A 190 -7.48 1.66 -6.77
C ASP A 190 -6.97 2.26 -5.46
N SER A 191 -5.64 2.28 -5.31
CA SER A 191 -4.95 3.18 -4.37
C SER A 191 -5.11 4.64 -4.79
N CYS A 192 -4.88 5.58 -3.86
CA CYS A 192 -5.08 7.00 -4.15
C CYS A 192 -4.13 7.93 -3.35
N GLN A 193 -4.37 9.25 -3.41
CA GLN A 193 -3.50 10.21 -2.73
C GLN A 193 -3.46 9.96 -1.22
N GLY A 194 -2.24 9.82 -0.68
CA GLY A 194 -1.98 9.46 0.71
C GLY A 194 -1.54 8.00 0.89
N ASP A 195 -1.88 7.11 -0.05
CA ASP A 195 -1.42 5.72 -0.01
C ASP A 195 0.02 5.55 -0.49
N SER A 196 0.56 6.54 -1.20
CA SER A 196 1.94 6.63 -1.65
C SER A 196 2.95 6.11 -0.63
N GLY A 197 3.88 5.26 -1.07
CA GLY A 197 4.86 4.62 -0.21
C GLY A 197 4.34 3.39 0.56
N GLY A 198 3.03 3.15 0.57
CA GLY A 198 2.42 1.98 1.18
C GLY A 198 2.75 0.66 0.47
N PRO A 199 2.46 -0.49 1.11
CA PRO A 199 2.80 -1.80 0.60
C PRO A 199 1.84 -2.29 -0.51
N VAL A 200 2.37 -3.06 -1.43
CA VAL A 200 1.65 -4.11 -2.16
C VAL A 200 2.25 -5.46 -1.78
N VAL A 201 1.49 -6.24 -1.02
CA VAL A 201 1.94 -7.56 -0.51
C VAL A 201 1.27 -8.67 -1.30
N CYS A 202 2.06 -9.58 -1.85
CA CYS A 202 1.58 -10.77 -2.55
C CYS A 202 2.20 -12.00 -1.89
N ASN A 203 1.37 -12.96 -1.47
CA ASN A 203 1.84 -14.20 -0.82
C ASN A 203 2.81 -13.97 0.36
N GLY A 204 2.64 -12.88 1.11
CA GLY A 204 3.48 -12.53 2.26
C GLY A 204 4.80 -11.80 1.93
N GLU A 205 5.06 -11.50 0.65
CA GLU A 205 6.23 -10.74 0.20
C GLU A 205 5.83 -9.35 -0.29
N LEU A 206 6.66 -8.34 0.02
CA LEU A 206 6.48 -6.96 -0.45
C LEU A 206 6.89 -6.86 -1.93
N GLN A 207 5.93 -6.98 -2.84
CA GLN A 207 6.20 -6.95 -4.28
C GLN A 207 6.16 -5.54 -4.86
N GLY A 208 5.42 -4.62 -4.23
CA GLY A 208 5.27 -3.25 -4.70
C GLY A 208 5.27 -2.18 -3.63
N VAL A 209 5.55 -0.96 -4.07
CA VAL A 209 5.36 0.28 -3.30
C VAL A 209 4.42 1.18 -4.10
N VAL A 210 3.35 1.69 -3.46
CA VAL A 210 2.42 2.63 -4.10
C VAL A 210 3.18 3.85 -4.60
N SER A 211 3.10 4.15 -5.90
CA SER A 211 3.89 5.20 -6.53
C SER A 211 3.03 6.28 -7.18
N TRP A 212 2.31 5.96 -8.27
CA TRP A 212 1.54 6.96 -9.02
C TRP A 212 0.39 6.35 -9.83
N GLY A 213 -0.43 7.21 -10.42
CA GLY A 213 -1.53 6.87 -11.32
C GLY A 213 -2.10 8.14 -11.95
N TYR A 214 -2.93 7.99 -12.98
CA TYR A 214 -3.74 9.09 -13.51
C TYR A 214 -5.09 9.07 -12.82
N GLY A 215 -5.35 10.09 -12.00
CA GLY A 215 -6.51 10.07 -11.11
C GLY A 215 -6.42 8.95 -10.09
N CYS A 216 -7.57 8.45 -9.65
CA CYS A 216 -7.69 7.24 -8.85
C CYS A 216 -8.92 6.46 -9.32
N ALA A 217 -8.76 5.15 -9.53
CA ALA A 217 -9.85 4.25 -9.93
C ALA A 217 -10.58 4.67 -11.22
N GLU A 218 -9.86 5.38 -12.10
CA GLU A 218 -10.36 5.74 -13.41
C GLU A 218 -10.26 4.54 -14.35
N ARG A 219 -11.24 4.40 -15.25
CA ARG A 219 -11.22 3.36 -16.27
C ARG A 219 -9.95 3.48 -17.12
N ASP A 220 -9.35 2.33 -17.41
CA ASP A 220 -8.12 2.16 -18.20
C ASP A 220 -6.86 2.82 -17.59
N HIS A 221 -6.93 3.32 -16.35
CA HIS A 221 -5.82 3.95 -15.62
C HIS A 221 -5.56 3.25 -14.27
N PRO A 222 -4.99 2.03 -14.28
CA PRO A 222 -4.68 1.29 -13.06
C PRO A 222 -3.52 1.93 -12.28
N GLY A 223 -3.46 1.74 -10.97
CA GLY A 223 -2.32 2.17 -10.17
C GLY A 223 -0.98 1.61 -10.67
N VAL A 224 0.07 2.44 -10.59
CA VAL A 224 1.45 2.11 -10.92
C VAL A 224 2.30 2.06 -9.65
N TYR A 225 3.09 0.99 -9.53
CA TYR A 225 3.81 0.65 -8.32
C TYR A 225 5.30 0.43 -8.64
N ALA A 226 6.18 0.82 -7.72
CA ALA A 226 7.60 0.49 -7.85
C ALA A 226 7.80 -1.02 -7.64
N LYS A 227 8.49 -1.68 -8.57
CA LYS A 227 8.71 -3.14 -8.65
C LYS A 227 9.80 -3.59 -7.67
N VAL A 228 9.46 -3.98 -6.45
CA VAL A 228 10.42 -4.17 -5.34
C VAL A 228 11.48 -5.24 -5.64
N CYS A 229 11.10 -6.32 -6.33
CA CYS A 229 12.00 -7.44 -6.64
C CYS A 229 13.26 -7.05 -7.42
N ILE A 230 13.24 -5.94 -8.18
CA ILE A 230 14.43 -5.47 -8.92
C ILE A 230 15.40 -4.64 -8.05
N PHE A 231 15.01 -4.31 -6.81
CA PHE A 231 15.78 -3.46 -5.90
C PHE A 231 16.45 -4.23 -4.76
N ASN A 232 16.34 -5.57 -4.70
CA ASN A 232 16.87 -6.36 -3.58
C ASN A 232 18.36 -6.09 -3.32
N ASP A 233 19.21 -6.10 -4.34
CA ASP A 233 20.64 -5.83 -4.20
C ASP A 233 20.90 -4.45 -3.57
N TRP A 234 20.14 -3.43 -3.98
CA TRP A 234 20.26 -2.08 -3.44
C TRP A 234 19.73 -2.00 -2.00
N LEU A 235 18.58 -2.64 -1.72
CA LEU A 235 17.96 -2.66 -0.40
C LEU A 235 18.88 -3.33 0.62
N GLU A 236 19.36 -4.54 0.32
CA GLU A 236 20.23 -5.31 1.20
C GLU A 236 21.58 -4.63 1.42
N SER A 237 22.25 -4.17 0.36
CA SER A 237 23.54 -3.49 0.47
C SER A 237 23.44 -2.18 1.27
N THR A 238 22.36 -1.42 1.07
CA THR A 238 22.12 -0.18 1.82
C THR A 238 21.83 -0.48 3.30
N MET A 239 21.00 -1.47 3.60
CA MET A 239 20.68 -1.86 4.98
C MET A 239 21.90 -2.39 5.74
N ALA A 240 22.82 -3.07 5.05
CA ALA A 240 24.07 -3.58 5.63
C ALA A 240 25.15 -2.48 5.84
N SER A 241 25.13 -1.43 5.01
CA SER A 241 26.15 -0.38 5.02
C SER A 241 25.93 0.70 6.08
N TYR A 242 24.72 0.81 6.63
CA TYR A 242 24.32 1.92 7.50
C TYR A 242 23.80 1.49 8.85
#